data_AF-A0A1A8BF52-F1
#
_entry.id   AF-A0A1A8BF52-F1
#
_cell.length_a   1.000
_cell.length_b   1.000
_cell.length_c   1.000
_cell.angle_alpha   90.00
_cell.angle_beta   90.00
_cell.angle_gamma   90.00
#
_symmetry.space_group_name_H-M   'P 1'
#
loop_
_entity.id
_entity.type
_entity.pdbx_description
1 polymer ?
#
loop_
_entity_poly.entity_id
_entity_poly.type
_entity_poly.pdbx_seq_one_letter_code
_entity_poly.pdbx_strand_id
1 'polypeptide(L)' 'GVKGRGLKATKELHTGEVIFSEPSYAAVVFDSLVSQVCHGCFRHQTNLHRCAQCRFAHYCDRTCQTA' A
#
# COMPACT_ATOMS: atom_id res chain seq x y z
N GLY A 1 -25.60 20.83 12.26
CA GLY A 1 -24.31 21.21 11.65
C GLY A 1 -24.27 20.69 10.22
N VAL A 2 -23.71 21.47 9.29
CA VAL A 2 -23.57 21.09 7.88
C VAL A 2 -22.34 20.19 7.72
N LYS A 3 -22.49 19.04 7.03
CA LYS A 3 -21.44 18.02 6.94
C LYS A 3 -20.55 18.10 5.69
N GLY A 4 -20.87 18.96 4.72
CA GLY A 4 -20.10 19.08 3.47
C GLY A 4 -20.26 17.90 2.51
N ARG A 5 -19.18 17.52 1.81
CA ARG A 5 -19.16 16.39 0.84
C ARG A 5 -19.23 15.05 1.56
N GLY A 6 -19.86 14.05 0.93
CA GLY A 6 -19.93 12.69 1.43
C GLY A 6 -20.25 11.69 0.33
N LEU A 7 -20.19 10.40 0.67
CA LEU A 7 -20.54 9.28 -0.22
C LEU A 7 -21.88 8.70 0.19
N LYS A 8 -22.69 8.27 -0.78
CA LYS A 8 -23.98 7.58 -0.58
C LYS A 8 -24.04 6.35 -1.47
N ALA A 9 -24.56 5.25 -0.94
CA ALA A 9 -24.81 4.04 -1.73
C ALA A 9 -25.82 4.31 -2.85
N THR A 10 -25.54 3.80 -4.05
CA THR A 10 -26.41 3.89 -5.23
C THR A 10 -27.22 2.62 -5.46
N LYS A 11 -26.98 1.58 -4.65
CA LYS A 11 -27.63 0.27 -4.68
C LYS A 11 -27.68 -0.33 -3.26
N GLU A 12 -28.44 -1.42 -3.09
CA GLU A 12 -28.43 -2.24 -1.87
C GLU A 12 -27.05 -2.90 -1.69
N LEU A 13 -26.59 -3.01 -0.45
CA LEU A 13 -25.27 -3.54 -0.09
C LEU A 13 -25.42 -4.67 0.93
N HIS A 14 -24.60 -5.70 0.80
CA HIS A 14 -24.59 -6.86 1.70
C HIS A 14 -23.30 -6.92 2.53
N THR A 15 -23.35 -7.60 3.68
CA THR A 15 -22.17 -7.84 4.52
C THR A 15 -21.06 -8.52 3.72
N GLY A 16 -19.88 -7.89 3.68
CA GLY A 16 -18.71 -8.38 2.95
C GLY A 16 -18.60 -7.89 1.50
N GLU A 17 -19.55 -7.11 0.99
CA GLU A 17 -19.48 -6.56 -0.37
C GLU A 17 -18.42 -5.45 -0.49
N VAL A 18 -17.56 -5.53 -1.51
CA VAL A 18 -16.60 -4.47 -1.86
C VAL A 18 -17.32 -3.37 -2.62
N ILE A 19 -17.46 -2.18 -1.99
CA ILE A 19 -18.13 -1.03 -2.62
C ILE A 19 -17.25 -0.40 -3.70
N PHE A 20 -15.99 -0.12 -3.38
CA PHE A 20 -14.95 0.27 -4.34
C PHE A 20 -13.56 -0.09 -3.80
N SER A 21 -12.58 -0.13 -4.70
CA SER A 21 -11.16 -0.26 -4.37
C SER A 21 -10.41 0.74 -5.24
N GLU A 22 -9.43 1.42 -4.65
CA GLU A 22 -8.62 2.42 -5.33
C GLU A 22 -7.15 2.20 -4.96
N PRO A 23 -6.23 2.17 -5.94
CA PRO A 23 -4.81 2.18 -5.65
C PRO A 23 -4.42 3.43 -4.85
N SER A 24 -3.44 3.31 -3.96
CA SER A 24 -2.90 4.46 -3.24
C SER A 24 -2.42 5.53 -4.22
N TYR A 25 -2.80 6.79 -3.99
CA TYR A 25 -2.23 7.92 -4.75
C TYR A 25 -0.71 8.04 -4.51
N ALA A 26 -0.29 7.87 -3.27
CA ALA A 26 1.10 7.76 -2.84
C ALA A 26 1.15 6.93 -1.56
N ALA A 27 2.27 6.26 -1.30
CA ALA A 27 2.46 5.46 -0.10
C ALA A 27 3.93 5.36 0.30
N VAL A 28 4.19 5.26 1.60
CA VAL A 28 5.54 5.09 2.19
C VAL A 28 5.49 4.04 3.30
N VAL A 29 6.61 3.36 3.53
CA VAL A 29 6.78 2.40 4.63
C VAL A 29 7.19 3.17 5.89
N PHE A 30 6.63 2.82 7.05
CA PHE A 30 7.08 3.37 8.33
C PHE A 30 8.54 3.01 8.62
N ASP A 31 9.29 3.93 9.22
CA ASP A 31 10.72 3.78 9.53
C ASP A 31 11.02 2.48 10.29
N SER A 32 10.17 2.10 11.25
CA SER A 32 10.33 0.89 12.06
C SER A 32 10.16 -0.42 11.28
N LEU A 33 9.68 -0.37 10.04
CA LEU A 33 9.37 -1.53 9.19
C LEU A 33 10.19 -1.57 7.90
N VAL A 34 11.10 -0.63 7.67
CA VAL A 34 11.85 -0.47 6.40
C VAL A 34 12.56 -1.76 5.96
N SER A 35 13.13 -2.52 6.90
CA SER A 35 13.85 -3.76 6.56
C SER A 35 12.95 -5.01 6.52
N GLN A 36 11.66 -4.89 6.81
CA GLN A 36 10.72 -6.02 6.93
C GLN A 36 9.56 -5.95 5.93
N VAL A 37 9.35 -4.79 5.29
CA VAL A 37 8.26 -4.57 4.36
C VAL A 37 8.79 -4.11 3.00
N CYS A 38 8.28 -4.74 1.95
CA CYS A 38 8.57 -4.32 0.59
C CYS A 38 8.02 -2.92 0.30
N HIS A 39 8.85 -2.03 -0.21
CA HIS A 39 8.49 -0.64 -0.52
C HIS A 39 7.62 -0.50 -1.78
N GLY A 40 7.54 -1.54 -2.61
CA GLY A 40 6.68 -1.56 -3.80
C GLY A 40 5.28 -2.12 -3.54
N CYS A 41 5.19 -3.23 -2.79
CA CYS A 41 3.93 -3.97 -2.62
C CYS A 41 3.42 -4.05 -1.18
N PHE A 42 4.13 -3.46 -0.22
CA PHE A 42 3.74 -3.40 1.20
C PHE A 42 3.56 -4.75 1.91
N ARG A 43 4.01 -5.85 1.29
CA ARG A 43 4.02 -7.18 1.93
C ARG A 43 5.17 -7.30 2.93
N HIS A 44 4.88 -7.90 4.07
CA HIS A 44 5.88 -8.30 5.05
C HIS A 44 6.65 -9.52 4.55
N GLN A 45 7.98 -9.48 4.64
CA GLN A 45 8.88 -10.53 4.18
C GLN A 45 10.15 -10.54 5.02
N THR A 46 10.69 -11.74 5.27
CA THR A 46 11.93 -11.91 6.05
C THR A 46 13.19 -11.67 5.22
N ASN A 47 13.13 -11.91 3.91
CA ASN A 47 14.28 -11.83 2.99
C ASN A 47 14.01 -10.82 1.88
N LEU A 48 14.27 -9.55 2.16
CA LEU A 48 14.11 -8.47 1.18
C LEU A 48 15.45 -8.08 0.55
N HIS A 49 15.41 -7.72 -0.73
CA HIS A 49 16.54 -7.15 -1.45
C HIS A 49 16.61 -5.64 -1.21
N ARG A 50 17.72 -5.21 -0.60
CA ARG A 50 18.00 -3.79 -0.39
C ARG A 50 18.52 -3.13 -1.66
N CYS A 51 18.03 -1.94 -1.98
CA CYS A 51 18.54 -1.13 -3.08
C CYS A 51 20.04 -0.84 -2.88
N ALA A 52 20.86 -1.21 -3.87
CA ALA A 52 22.31 -1.06 -3.79
C ALA A 52 22.77 0.41 -3.74
N GLN A 53 22.02 1.32 -4.38
CA GLN A 53 22.38 2.74 -4.46
C GLN A 53 22.01 3.49 -3.18
N CYS A 54 20.73 3.54 -2.82
CA CYS A 54 20.29 4.35 -1.67
C CYS A 54 20.45 3.65 -0.32
N ARG A 55 20.59 2.32 -0.31
CA ARG A 55 20.69 1.48 0.91
C ARG A 55 19.53 1.63 1.90
N PHE A 56 18.41 2.22 1.45
CA PHE A 56 17.21 2.45 2.25
C PHE A 56 16.05 1.58 1.80
N ALA A 57 15.69 1.63 0.51
CA ALA A 57 14.53 0.92 0.01
C ALA A 57 14.76 -0.60 -0.05
N HIS A 58 13.74 -1.37 0.32
CA HIS A 58 13.75 -2.84 0.34
C HIS A 58 12.62 -3.39 -0.52
N TYR A 59 12.88 -4.43 -1.30
CA TYR A 59 11.93 -4.99 -2.27
C TYR A 59 11.90 -6.52 -2.20
N CYS A 60 10.75 -7.13 -2.55
CA CYS A 60 10.64 -8.59 -2.64
C CYS A 60 11.58 -9.15 -3.71
N ASP A 61 11.68 -8.47 -4.84
CA ASP A 61 12.42 -8.89 -6.03
C ASP A 61 12.60 -7.69 -6.98
N ARG A 62 13.17 -7.96 -8.16
CA ARG A 62 13.39 -6.96 -9.20
C ARG A 62 12.07 -6.37 -9.72
N THR A 63 10.99 -7.15 -9.76
CA THR A 63 9.67 -6.69 -10.21
C THR A 63 9.16 -5.57 -9.31
N CYS A 64 9.21 -5.76 -7.98
CA CYS A 64 8.81 -4.70 -7.04
C CYS A 64 9.75 -3.49 -7.04
N GLN A 65 11.02 -3.67 -7.44
CA GLN A 65 12.00 -2.58 -7.51
C GLN A 65 11.81 -1.67 -8.73
N THR A 66 11.23 -2.16 -9.82
CA THR A 66 11.04 -1.40 -11.07
C THR A 66 9.60 -0.96 -11.33
N ALA A 67 8.66 -1.38 -10.49
CA ALA A 67 7.25 -1.07 -10.63
C ALA A 67 6.96 0.43 -10.57
#